data_AF-A0AAD1TPQ7-F1
#
_entry.id   AF-A0AAD1TPQ7-F1
#
_cell.length_a   1.000
_cell.length_b   1.000
_cell.length_c   1.000
_cell.angle_alpha   90.00
_cell.angle_beta   90.00
_cell.angle_gamma   90.00
#
_symmetry.space_group_name_H-M   'P 1'
#
loop_
_entity.id
_entity.type
_entity.pdbx_description
1 polymer ?
#
loop_
_entity_poly.entity_id
_entity_poly.type
_entity_poly.pdbx_seq_one_letter_code
_entity_poly.pdbx_strand_id
1 'polypeptide(L)'
;MVVNAFAMMYSIEEINNSTLLPGIKLGYAIYDSCSDVSKAIQSTIKLFPELNLLYNPPKCSSEIMPTVKAVVGEINSEISIAISRILSLHSIPQ
;
A
#
# COMPACT_ATOMS: atom_id res chain seq x y z
N MET A 1 -4.36 -16.33 -4.37
CA MET A 1 -4.90 -14.99 -4.08
C MET A 1 -5.40 -14.87 -2.64
N VAL A 2 -6.37 -15.68 -2.20
CA VAL A 2 -6.94 -15.62 -0.83
C VAL A 2 -5.95 -16.03 0.28
N VAL A 3 -5.15 -17.08 0.07
CA VAL A 3 -4.21 -17.57 1.08
C VAL A 3 -3.13 -16.54 1.45
N ASN A 4 -2.64 -15.76 0.48
CA ASN A 4 -1.61 -14.75 0.72
C ASN A 4 -2.15 -13.57 1.54
N ALA A 5 -3.42 -13.20 1.32
CA ALA A 5 -4.08 -12.15 2.10
C ALA A 5 -4.20 -12.56 3.58
N PHE A 6 -4.67 -13.78 3.86
CA PHE A 6 -4.75 -14.29 5.23
C PHE A 6 -3.37 -14.43 5.89
N ALA A 7 -2.36 -14.88 5.14
CA ALA A 7 -1.00 -14.96 5.65
C ALA A 7 -0.46 -13.58 6.07
N MET A 8 -0.73 -12.53 5.27
CA MET A 8 -0.35 -11.16 5.63
C MET A 8 -1.12 -10.66 6.85
N MET A 9 -2.44 -10.86 6.92
CA MET A 9 -3.27 -10.46 8.07
C MET A 9 -2.76 -11.11 9.36
N TYR A 10 -2.56 -12.43 9.33
CA TYR A 10 -2.05 -13.20 10.47
C TYR A 10 -0.65 -12.73 10.88
N SER A 11 0.26 -12.51 9.92
CA SER A 11 1.61 -12.03 10.21
C SER A 11 1.60 -10.66 10.90
N ILE A 12 0.70 -9.76 10.49
CA ILE A 12 0.54 -8.45 11.13
C ILE A 12 -0.01 -8.58 12.55
N GLU A 13 -0.98 -9.47 12.76
CA GLU A 13 -1.52 -9.76 14.10
C GLU A 13 -0.43 -10.31 15.04
N GLU A 14 0.38 -11.25 14.57
CA GLU A 14 1.53 -11.77 15.32
C GLU A 14 2.55 -10.68 15.66
N ILE A 15 2.90 -9.81 14.70
CA ILE A 15 3.81 -8.68 14.96
C ILE A 15 3.21 -7.75 16.02
N ASN A 16 1.93 -7.39 15.90
CA ASN A 16 1.24 -6.50 16.83
C ASN A 16 1.13 -7.07 18.26
N ASN A 17 1.14 -8.39 18.41
CA ASN A 17 1.13 -9.07 19.71
C ASN A 17 2.53 -9.43 20.23
N SER A 18 3.57 -9.18 19.43
CA SER A 18 4.96 -9.45 19.79
C SER A 18 5.64 -8.23 20.44
N THR A 19 6.89 -8.42 20.85
CA THR A 19 7.76 -7.33 21.34
C THR A 19 8.57 -6.65 20.23
N LEU A 20 8.34 -7.01 18.96
CA LEU A 20 9.15 -6.50 17.83
C LEU A 20 8.99 -5.00 17.63
N LEU A 21 7.77 -4.48 17.80
CA LEU A 21 7.41 -3.07 17.58
C LEU A 21 6.68 -2.49 18.80
N PRO A 22 7.38 -2.23 19.92
CA PRO A 22 6.75 -1.76 21.14
C PRO A 22 6.08 -0.40 20.96
N GLY A 23 4.80 -0.30 21.32
CA GLY A 23 4.02 0.94 21.22
C GLY A 23 3.55 1.30 19.80
N ILE A 24 3.79 0.45 18.81
CA ILE A 24 3.35 0.64 17.42
C ILE A 24 2.38 -0.48 17.05
N LYS A 25 1.25 -0.12 16.42
CA LYS A 25 0.35 -1.09 15.79
C LYS A 25 0.39 -0.92 14.28
N LEU A 26 0.70 -2.00 13.59
CA LEU A 26 0.61 -2.09 12.14
C LEU A 26 -0.85 -2.30 11.71
N GLY A 27 -1.32 -1.45 10.81
CA GLY A 27 -2.55 -1.66 10.05
C GLY A 27 -2.25 -2.17 8.63
N TYR A 28 -3.29 -2.54 7.89
CA TYR A 28 -3.17 -2.96 6.50
C TYR A 28 -4.38 -2.57 5.66
N ALA A 29 -4.17 -2.45 4.35
CA ALA A 29 -5.20 -2.41 3.34
C ALA A 29 -4.81 -3.39 2.22
N ILE A 30 -5.66 -4.36 1.93
CA ILE A 30 -5.39 -5.42 0.94
C ILE A 30 -6.28 -5.19 -0.27
N TYR A 31 -5.67 -5.15 -1.45
CA TYR A 31 -6.37 -4.95 -2.71
C TYR A 31 -6.12 -6.13 -3.65
N ASP A 32 -7.14 -6.46 -4.44
CA ASP A 32 -7.02 -7.46 -5.48
C ASP A 32 -6.46 -6.82 -6.78
N SER A 33 -5.36 -7.38 -7.30
CA SER A 33 -4.78 -7.02 -8.60
C SER A 33 -5.54 -7.67 -9.77
N CYS A 34 -6.32 -8.72 -9.50
CA CYS A 34 -6.94 -9.60 -10.48
C CYS A 34 -5.97 -10.13 -11.56
N SER A 35 -4.67 -10.19 -11.24
CA SER A 35 -3.59 -10.46 -12.21
C SER A 35 -3.64 -9.56 -13.46
N ASP A 36 -4.17 -8.34 -13.33
CA ASP A 36 -4.29 -7.37 -14.41
C ASP A 36 -3.55 -6.08 -14.04
N VAL A 37 -2.70 -5.62 -14.96
CA VAL A 37 -1.87 -4.42 -14.76
C VAL A 37 -2.73 -3.17 -14.50
N SER A 38 -3.85 -3.03 -15.21
CA SER A 38 -4.71 -1.84 -15.08
C SER A 38 -5.43 -1.82 -13.74
N LYS A 39 -5.93 -2.98 -13.27
CA LYS A 39 -6.53 -3.14 -11.94
C LYS A 39 -5.52 -2.90 -10.82
N ALA A 40 -4.31 -3.44 -10.96
CA ALA A 40 -3.23 -3.18 -10.02
C ALA A 40 -2.91 -1.69 -9.90
N ILE A 41 -2.74 -0.99 -11.03
CA ILE A 41 -2.51 0.47 -11.05
C ILE A 41 -3.65 1.23 -10.39
N GLN A 42 -4.91 0.90 -10.70
CA GLN A 42 -6.07 1.53 -10.06
C GLN A 42 -6.07 1.34 -8.55
N SER A 43 -5.72 0.15 -8.06
CA SER A 43 -5.58 -0.13 -6.63
C SER A 43 -4.43 0.63 -5.99
N THR A 44 -3.28 0.75 -6.67
CA THR A 44 -2.14 1.54 -6.20
C THR A 44 -2.47 3.03 -6.09
N ILE A 45 -3.18 3.61 -7.06
CA ILE A 45 -3.59 5.03 -7.01
C ILE A 45 -4.50 5.30 -5.81
N LYS A 46 -5.35 4.35 -5.41
CA LYS A 46 -6.20 4.49 -4.21
C LYS A 46 -5.40 4.61 -2.91
N LEU A 47 -4.14 4.21 -2.88
CA LEU A 47 -3.24 4.40 -1.73
C LEU A 47 -2.84 5.86 -1.51
N PHE A 48 -3.07 6.72 -2.51
CA PHE A 48 -2.73 8.13 -2.51
C PHE A 48 -4.01 8.97 -2.51
N PRO A 49 -4.51 9.39 -1.33
CA PRO A 49 -5.66 10.28 -1.25
C PRO A 49 -5.46 11.54 -2.08
N GLU A 50 -4.24 12.08 -2.12
CA GLU A 50 -3.86 13.25 -2.92
C GLU A 50 -4.05 13.09 -4.43
N LEU A 51 -3.89 11.87 -4.98
CA LEU A 51 -4.08 11.59 -6.41
C LEU A 51 -5.57 11.41 -6.78
N ASN A 52 -6.42 11.12 -5.79
CA ASN A 52 -7.88 11.08 -5.98
C ASN A 52 -8.53 12.48 -5.90
N LEU A 53 -7.77 13.52 -5.54
CA LEU A 53 -8.28 14.90 -5.41
C LEU A 53 -8.34 15.62 -6.76
N LEU A 54 -9.25 15.18 -7.63
CA LEU A 54 -9.80 16.07 -8.67
C LEU A 54 -10.75 17.13 -8.10
N TYR A 55 -10.98 17.15 -6.76
CA TYR A 55 -12.10 17.90 -6.19
C TYR A 55 -11.78 18.87 -5.04
N ASN A 56 -10.58 18.88 -4.46
CA ASN A 56 -10.22 19.90 -3.46
C ASN A 56 -8.69 20.00 -3.29
N PRO A 57 -8.03 21.09 -3.71
CA PRO A 57 -6.60 21.26 -3.45
C PRO A 57 -6.36 21.38 -1.93
N PRO A 58 -5.42 20.62 -1.35
CA PRO A 58 -5.09 20.77 0.05
C PRO A 58 -4.51 22.17 0.28
N LYS A 59 -5.09 22.91 1.22
CA LYS A 59 -4.48 24.12 1.78
C LYS A 59 -3.12 23.72 2.32
N CYS A 60 -2.07 24.46 1.97
CA CYS A 60 -0.70 24.26 2.43
C CYS A 60 -0.65 23.98 3.94
N SER A 61 -0.63 22.70 4.31
CA SER A 61 -0.32 22.23 5.64
C SER A 61 0.89 21.33 5.49
N SER A 62 1.95 21.72 6.17
CA SER A 62 3.19 20.96 6.34
C SER A 62 2.90 19.48 6.62
N GLU A 63 3.59 18.62 5.87
CA GLU A 63 3.64 17.16 6.02
C GLU A 63 2.39 16.41 5.54
N ILE A 64 2.22 16.31 4.21
CA ILE A 64 1.46 15.21 3.61
C ILE A 64 2.27 13.93 3.85
N MET A 65 2.11 13.31 5.02
CA MET A 65 2.68 11.99 5.25
C MET A 65 1.89 10.98 4.41
N PRO A 66 2.55 10.15 3.59
CA PRO A 66 1.86 9.10 2.87
C PRO A 66 1.17 8.19 3.90
N THR A 67 -0.13 7.98 3.69
CA THR A 67 -0.99 7.12 4.51
C THR A 67 -0.52 5.67 4.51
N VAL A 68 0.24 5.28 3.47
CA VAL A 68 0.86 3.97 3.33
C VAL A 68 2.37 4.11 3.46
N LYS A 69 2.99 3.26 4.29
CA LYS A 69 4.44 3.29 4.53
C LYS A 69 5.23 2.31 3.67
N ALA A 70 4.60 1.21 3.23
CA ALA A 70 5.20 0.21 2.36
C ALA A 70 4.08 -0.60 1.66
N VAL A 71 4.41 -1.22 0.53
CA VAL A 71 3.53 -2.15 -0.19
C VAL A 71 4.22 -3.52 -0.26
N VAL A 72 3.45 -4.60 -0.16
CA VAL A 72 3.97 -5.98 -0.34
C VAL A 72 3.20 -6.63 -1.49
N GLY A 73 3.93 -7.29 -2.39
CA GLY A 73 3.41 -7.82 -3.66
C GLY A 73 4.00 -7.05 -4.85
N GLU A 74 3.65 -7.35 -6.09
CA GLU A 74 2.74 -8.38 -6.58
C GLU A 74 3.52 -9.67 -6.96
N ILE A 75 2.83 -10.78 -7.24
CA ILE A 75 3.45 -12.08 -7.56
C ILE A 75 4.07 -12.11 -8.97
N ASN A 76 3.49 -11.38 -9.92
CA ASN A 76 3.92 -11.28 -11.31
C ASN A 76 4.86 -10.08 -11.46
N SER A 77 6.07 -10.30 -11.97
CA SER A 77 7.08 -9.25 -12.09
C SER A 77 6.64 -8.08 -12.97
N GLU A 78 5.85 -8.34 -14.02
CA GLU A 78 5.31 -7.28 -14.89
C GLU A 78 4.40 -6.31 -14.13
N ILE A 79 3.54 -6.83 -13.25
CA ILE A 79 2.63 -6.05 -12.43
C ILE A 79 3.42 -5.32 -11.34
N SER A 80 4.37 -5.99 -10.69
CA SER A 80 5.26 -5.37 -9.71
C SER A 80 6.05 -4.20 -10.27
N ILE A 81 6.59 -4.32 -11.50
CA ILE A 81 7.29 -3.22 -12.17
C ILE A 81 6.33 -2.03 -12.41
N ALA A 82 5.10 -2.28 -12.83
CA ALA A 82 4.11 -1.24 -13.06
C ALA A 82 3.73 -0.49 -11.76
N ILE A 83 3.48 -1.23 -10.67
CA ILE A 83 3.21 -0.67 -9.34
C ILE A 83 4.41 0.13 -8.81
N SER A 84 5.62 -0.44 -8.90
CA SER A 84 6.86 0.16 -8.37
C SER A 84 7.15 1.52 -8.99
N ARG A 85 6.87 1.70 -10.28
CA ARG A 85 7.02 3.00 -10.97
C ARG A 85 6.18 4.09 -10.33
N ILE A 86 4.96 3.78 -9.88
CA ILE A 86 4.08 4.74 -9.21
C ILE A 86 4.56 4.99 -7.79
N LEU A 87 4.87 3.93 -7.03
CA LEU A 87 5.31 4.03 -5.64
C LEU A 87 6.62 4.82 -5.50
N SER A 88 7.54 4.66 -6.45
CA SER A 88 8.84 5.36 -6.49
C SER A 88 8.68 6.88 -6.57
N LEU A 89 7.63 7.39 -7.23
CA LEU A 89 7.36 8.83 -7.31
C LEU A 89 7.05 9.44 -5.94
N HIS A 90 6.52 8.63 -5.02
CA HIS A 90 6.14 9.04 -3.67
C HIS A 90 7.11 8.48 -2.61
N SER A 91 8.26 7.93 -3.03
CA SER A 91 9.26 7.33 -2.13
C SER A 91 8.69 6.24 -1.22
N ILE A 92 7.72 5.45 -1.71
CA ILE A 92 7.15 4.32 -0.97
C ILE A 92 7.90 3.03 -1.38
N PRO A 93 8.51 2.30 -0.43
CA PRO A 93 9.15 1.02 -0.74
C PRO A 93 8.10 -0.06 -1.07
N GLN A 94 8.49 -0.93 -2.01
CA GLN A 94 7.79 -2.15 -2.41
C GLN A 94 8.73 -3.35 -2.27
#